data_AF-A0A7J2PKH3-F1
#
_entry.id   AF-A0A7J2PKH3-F1
#
_cell.length_a   1.000
_cell.length_b   1.000
_cell.length_c   1.000
_cell.angle_alpha   90.00
_cell.angle_beta   90.00
_cell.angle_gamma   90.00
#
_symmetry.space_group_name_H-M   'P 1'
#
loop_
_entity.id
_entity.type
_entity.pdbx_description
1 polymer ?
#
loop_
_entity_poly.entity_id
_entity_poly.type
_entity_poly.pdbx_seq_one_letter_code
_entity_poly.pdbx_strand_id
1 'polypeptide(L)' 'MIQPKEKKPEEITGKLIAYLRNELQDPIIDYSSPLTQLKGGFETFMYYFKLKNVEEALNQRLVLRLFPEY' A
#
# COMPACT_ATOMS: atom_id res chain seq x y z
N MET A 1 3.77 18.73 -20.02
CA MET A 1 3.14 17.53 -19.42
C MET A 1 4.01 17.11 -18.25
N ILE A 2 3.59 17.40 -17.02
CA ILE A 2 4.34 16.99 -15.82
C ILE A 2 3.87 15.57 -15.54
N GLN A 3 4.65 14.57 -15.96
CA GLN A 3 4.40 13.20 -15.54
C GLN A 3 4.54 13.18 -14.01
N PRO A 4 3.51 12.75 -13.25
CA PRO A 4 3.67 12.63 -11.81
C PRO A 4 4.88 11.74 -11.55
N LYS A 5 5.84 12.22 -10.74
CA LYS A 5 7.03 11.44 -10.36
C LYS A 5 6.55 10.08 -9.86
N GLU A 6 6.81 9.02 -10.64
CA GLU A 6 6.57 7.64 -10.22
C GLU A 6 7.32 7.43 -8.90
N LYS A 7 6.57 7.40 -7.78
CA LYS A 7 7.13 7.01 -6.49
C LYS A 7 7.50 5.53 -6.61
N LYS A 8 8.74 5.18 -6.26
CA LYS A 8 9.17 3.78 -6.33
C LYS A 8 8.29 2.94 -5.40
N PRO A 9 7.84 1.74 -5.82
CA PRO A 9 7.01 0.86 -4.98
C PRO A 9 7.59 0.60 -3.58
N GLU A 10 8.92 0.61 -3.48
CA GLU A 10 9.69 0.43 -2.24
C GLU A 10 9.42 1.55 -1.22
N GLU A 11 9.33 2.81 -1.67
CA GLU A 11 9.04 3.95 -0.80
C GLU A 11 7.60 3.93 -0.29
N ILE A 12 6.66 3.49 -1.14
CA ILE A 12 5.24 3.35 -0.78
C ILE A 12 5.08 2.25 0.27
N THR A 13 5.78 1.13 0.09
CA THR A 13 5.74 -0.03 0.99
C THR A 13 6.14 0.34 2.41
N GLY A 14 7.25 1.07 2.57
CA GLY A 14 7.74 1.52 3.88
C GLY A 14 6.82 2.54 4.54
N LYS A 15 6.32 3.52 3.78
CA LYS A 15 5.39 4.54 4.32
C LYS A 15 4.06 3.93 4.73
N LEU A 16 3.51 3.01 3.94
CA LEU A 16 2.23 2.37 4.23
C LEU A 16 2.32 1.52 5.50
N ILE A 17 3.37 0.71 5.67
CA ILE A 17 3.45 -0.14 6.87
C ILE A 17 3.65 0.69 8.14
N ALA A 18 4.44 1.75 8.07
CA ALA A 18 4.61 2.68 9.18
C ALA A 18 3.29 3.37 9.54
N TYR A 19 2.53 3.82 8.54
CA TYR A 19 1.20 4.39 8.73
C TYR A 19 0.24 3.38 9.40
N LEU A 20 0.15 2.16 8.88
CA LEU A 20 -0.75 1.13 9.43
C LEU A 20 -0.40 0.74 10.87
N ARG A 21 0.90 0.61 11.19
CA ARG A 21 1.36 0.35 12.56
C ARG A 21 0.95 1.46 13.52
N ASN A 22 1.00 2.71 13.07
CA ASN A 22 0.59 3.87 13.87
C ASN A 22 -0.94 3.91 14.06
N GLU A 23 -1.70 3.80 12.97
CA GLU A 23 -3.16 3.93 13.01
C GLU A 23 -3.83 2.80 13.77
N LEU A 24 -3.32 1.58 13.64
CA LEU A 24 -3.84 0.40 14.33
C LEU A 24 -3.20 0.18 15.70
N GLN A 25 -2.25 1.04 16.08
CA GLN A 25 -1.47 0.95 17.32
C GLN A 25 -0.81 -0.43 17.54
N ASP A 26 -0.47 -1.11 16.45
CA ASP A 26 0.08 -2.45 16.46
C ASP A 26 1.43 -2.46 15.72
N PRO A 27 2.56 -2.56 16.45
CA PRO A 27 3.89 -2.51 15.86
C PRO A 27 4.30 -3.82 15.16
N ILE A 28 3.59 -4.94 15.40
CA ILE A 28 3.96 -6.25 14.85
C ILE A 28 3.35 -6.50 13.47
N ILE A 29 2.44 -5.63 13.00
CA ILE A 29 1.89 -5.65 11.64
C ILE A 29 3.04 -5.67 10.64
N ASP A 30 2.97 -6.61 9.71
CA ASP A 30 3.97 -6.76 8.67
C ASP A 30 3.33 -7.33 7.40
N TYR A 31 4.08 -7.38 6.30
CA TYR A 31 3.55 -7.92 5.05
C TYR A 31 3.62 -9.46 5.05
N SER A 32 2.48 -10.09 4.76
CA SER A 32 2.44 -11.49 4.31
C SER A 32 2.79 -11.58 2.81
N SER A 33 2.37 -10.58 2.04
CA SER A 33 2.75 -10.41 0.63
C SER A 33 3.00 -8.94 0.35
N PRO A 34 4.14 -8.59 -0.31
CA PRO A 34 4.50 -7.20 -0.58
C PRO A 34 3.53 -6.54 -1.57
N LEU A 35 3.59 -5.20 -1.64
CA LEU A 35 2.80 -4.44 -2.60
C LEU A 35 3.18 -4.86 -4.02
N THR A 36 2.18 -5.33 -4.76
CA THR A 36 2.31 -5.60 -6.19
C THR A 36 1.39 -4.68 -6.95
N GLN A 37 1.94 -3.97 -7.94
CA GLN A 37 1.18 -3.04 -8.76
C GLN A 37 0.17 -3.79 -9.63
N LEU A 38 -1.09 -3.35 -9.60
CA LEU A 38 -2.10 -3.80 -10.54
C LEU A 38 -1.88 -3.06 -11.86
N LYS A 39 -1.78 -3.81 -12.97
CA LYS A 39 -1.74 -3.22 -14.31
C LYS A 39 -3.14 -2.72 -14.67
N GLY A 40 -3.29 -1.42 -14.87
CA GLY A 40 -4.54 -0.79 -15.33
C GLY A 40 -4.77 0.60 -14.74
N GLY A 41 -5.44 1.47 -15.51
CA GLY A 41 -5.74 2.85 -15.14
C GLY A 41 -4.60 3.81 -15.51
N PHE A 42 -4.91 4.84 -16.30
CA PHE A 42 -3.95 5.90 -16.64
C PHE A 42 -3.86 7.00 -15.57
N GLU A 43 -4.84 7.05 -14.66
CA GLU A 43 -5.05 8.18 -13.75
C GLU A 43 -4.67 7.90 -12.29
N THR A 44 -4.62 6.63 -11.87
CA THR A 44 -4.36 6.24 -10.47
C THR A 44 -3.44 5.04 -10.38
N PHE A 45 -2.54 5.03 -9.40
CA PHE A 45 -1.70 3.87 -9.10
C PHE A 45 -2.42 2.94 -8.12
N MET A 46 -2.65 1.69 -8.53
CA MET A 46 -3.29 0.69 -7.68
C MET A 46 -2.30 -0.44 -7.34
N TYR A 47 -2.31 -0.86 -6.09
CA TYR A 47 -1.48 -1.96 -5.58
C TYR A 47 -2.35 -2.95 -4.81
N TYR A 48 -2.01 -4.23 -4.86
CA TYR A 48 -2.55 -5.22 -3.95
C TYR A 48 -1.48 -5.76 -3.01
N PHE A 49 -1.86 -6.11 -1.79
CA PHE A 49 -0.97 -6.65 -0.76
C PHE A 49 -1.75 -7.50 0.26
N LYS A 50 -1.02 -8.17 1.17
CA LYS A 50 -1.59 -8.87 2.32
C LYS A 50 -0.78 -8.55 3.57
N LEU A 51 -1.47 -8.40 4.69
CA LEU A 51 -0.88 -8.21 6.01
C LEU A 51 -0.84 -9.53 6.77
N LYS A 52 0.11 -9.65 7.70
CA LYS A 52 0.16 -10.67 8.75
C LYS A 52 0.24 -9.96 10.11
N ASN A 53 -0.01 -10.71 11.18
CA ASN A 53 -0.09 -10.17 12.54
C ASN A 53 -1.15 -9.06 12.64
N VAL A 54 -2.30 -9.29 12.02
CA VAL A 54 -3.46 -8.41 12.03
C VAL A 54 -4.71 -9.23 12.33
N GLU A 55 -5.78 -8.57 12.74
CA GLU A 55 -7.10 -9.18 12.86
C GLU A 55 -7.53 -9.88 11.56
N GLU A 56 -8.35 -10.92 11.67
CA GLU A 56 -8.76 -11.76 10.55
C GLU A 56 -9.41 -10.96 9.41
N ALA A 57 -10.15 -9.90 9.75
CA ALA A 57 -10.75 -8.98 8.78
C ALA A 57 -9.73 -8.24 7.91
N LEU A 58 -8.49 -8.05 8.39
CA LEU A 58 -7.41 -7.39 7.66
C LEU A 58 -6.41 -8.39 7.05
N ASN A 59 -6.51 -9.68 7.42
CA ASN A 59 -5.70 -10.77 6.86
C ASN A 59 -6.25 -11.29 5.51
N GLN A 60 -6.85 -10.39 4.72
CA GLN A 60 -7.32 -10.66 3.38
C GLN A 60 -6.51 -9.87 2.35
N ARG A 61 -6.85 -10.05 1.07
CA ARG A 61 -6.21 -9.28 0.00
C ARG A 61 -6.71 -7.83 0.07
N LEU A 62 -5.81 -6.91 0.37
CA LEU A 62 -6.10 -5.48 0.45
C LEU A 62 -5.66 -4.77 -0.84
N VAL A 63 -6.32 -3.66 -1.16
CA VAL A 63 -6.01 -2.82 -2.32
C VAL A 63 -5.73 -1.40 -1.87
N LEU A 64 -4.55 -0.88 -2.24
CA LEU A 64 -4.18 0.52 -2.08
C LEU A 64 -4.41 1.25 -3.40
N ARG A 65 -5.16 2.36 -3.38
CA ARG A 65 -5.31 3.27 -4.52
C ARG A 65 -4.70 4.61 -4.16
N LEU A 66 -3.72 5.04 -4.95
CA LEU A 66 -3.07 6.34 -4.81
C LEU A 66 -3.62 7.28 -5.88
N PHE A 67 -4.08 8.45 -5.43
CA PHE A 67 -4.50 9.55 -6.29
C PHE A 67 -3.36 10.54 -6.46
N PRO A 68 -3.14 11.09 -7.66
CA PRO A 68 -2.17 12.16 -7.86
C PRO A 68 -2.63 13.42 -7.10
N GLU A 69 -1.68 14.09 -6.45
CA GLU A 69 -1.88 15.45 -5.95
C GLU A 69 -1.84 16.40 -7.15
N TYR A 70 -2.87 17.23 -7.30
CA TYR A 70 -3.00 18.25 -8.35
C TYR A 70 -2.44 19.59 -7.89
#